data_AF-A0ABD0RXZ3-F1
#
_entry.id   AF-A0ABD0RXZ3-F1
#
_cell.length_a   1.000
_cell.length_b   1.000
_cell.length_c   1.000
_cell.angle_alpha   90.00
_cell.angle_beta   90.00
_cell.angle_gamma   90.00
#
_symmetry.space_group_name_H-M   'P 1'
#
loop_
_entity.id
_entity.type
_entity.pdbx_description
1 polymer ?
#
loop_
_entity_poly.entity_id
_entity_poly.type
_entity_poly.pdbx_seq_one_letter_code
_entity_poly.pdbx_strand_id
1 'polypeptide(L)'
;MDEEMKSEMMKSLYLSHPGPHVFLLVINLETFKEEQRNIVEQIHENFGAQVFKFTLVLVTRREKMSRKEWMLFISDTKFRELVSHCRDNYHAINSKNEINRTHITELLEKIDEIIKHNNQHYEKI
;
A
#
# COMPACT_ATOMS: atom_id res chain seq x y z
N MET A 1 7.16 12.34 -8.50
CA MET A 1 7.02 12.74 -7.08
C MET A 1 7.47 14.18 -6.91
N ASP A 2 6.66 15.05 -6.30
CA ASP A 2 7.09 16.41 -5.98
C ASP A 2 8.17 16.42 -4.88
N GLU A 3 8.93 17.52 -4.78
CA GLU A 3 10.08 17.63 -3.86
C GLU A 3 9.67 17.70 -2.39
N GLU A 4 8.48 18.21 -2.08
CA GLU A 4 7.95 18.27 -0.72
C GLU A 4 7.62 16.86 -0.21
N MET A 5 6.96 16.04 -1.04
CA MET A 5 6.65 14.65 -0.74
C MET A 5 7.92 13.81 -0.61
N LYS A 6 8.96 14.06 -1.42
CA LYS A 6 10.29 13.44 -1.23
C LYS A 6 10.89 13.78 0.13
N SER A 7 10.84 15.05 0.52
CA SER A 7 11.39 15.53 1.79
C SER A 7 10.69 14.89 2.99
N GLU A 8 9.35 14.91 3.03
CA GLU A 8 8.59 14.31 4.14
C GLU A 8 8.74 12.79 4.18
N MET A 9 8.90 12.12 3.03
CA MET A 9 9.23 10.70 2.99
C MET A 9 10.65 10.40 3.52
N MET A 10 11.66 11.18 3.18
CA MET A 10 13.02 10.98 3.74
C MET A 10 13.05 11.22 5.24
N LYS A 11 12.30 12.22 5.71
CA LYS A 11 12.12 12.49 7.13
C LYS A 11 11.41 11.35 7.85
N SER A 12 10.38 10.74 7.23
CA SER A 12 9.70 9.59 7.85
C SER A 12 10.62 8.36 7.96
N LEU A 13 11.49 8.11 6.98
CA LEU A 13 12.53 7.08 7.09
C LEU A 13 13.48 7.35 8.26
N TYR A 14 13.97 8.59 8.39
CA TYR A 14 14.84 8.99 9.49
C TYR A 14 14.16 8.82 10.86
N LEU A 15 12.91 9.26 10.98
CA LEU A 15 12.13 9.14 12.22
C LEU A 15 11.77 7.69 12.57
N SER A 16 11.87 6.77 11.61
CA SER A 16 11.55 5.35 11.79
C SER A 16 12.77 4.49 12.09
N HIS A 17 13.89 5.06 12.55
CA HIS A 17 15.13 4.30 12.80
C HIS A 17 14.89 3.00 13.60
N PRO A 18 15.41 1.84 13.16
CA PRO A 18 16.37 1.63 12.07
C PRO A 18 15.77 1.72 10.64
N GLY A 19 14.46 1.58 10.51
CA GLY A 19 13.69 1.80 9.30
C GLY A 19 12.22 1.40 9.50
N PRO A 20 11.31 1.76 8.59
CA PRO A 20 9.92 1.34 8.72
C PRO A 20 9.79 -0.18 8.56
N HIS A 21 8.89 -0.77 9.35
CA HIS A 21 8.55 -2.19 9.26
C HIS A 21 7.70 -2.50 8.01
N VAL A 22 6.75 -1.61 7.70
CA VAL A 22 5.80 -1.74 6.60
C VAL A 22 5.50 -0.36 6.02
N PHE A 23 5.36 -0.27 4.70
CA PHE A 23 4.78 0.87 3.99
C PHE A 23 3.31 0.59 3.66
N LEU A 24 2.45 1.56 3.90
CA LEU A 24 1.05 1.50 3.49
C LEU A 24 0.84 2.34 2.23
N LEU A 25 0.57 1.68 1.10
CA LEU A 25 0.16 2.37 -0.13
C LEU A 25 -1.37 2.49 -0.15
N VAL A 26 -1.87 3.68 0.17
CA VAL A 26 -3.31 3.91 0.32
C VAL A 26 -3.95 4.32 -1.01
N ILE A 27 -4.86 3.49 -1.51
CA ILE A 27 -5.69 3.77 -2.70
C ILE A 27 -7.10 4.13 -2.22
N ASN A 28 -7.52 5.36 -2.46
CA ASN A 28 -8.89 5.79 -2.16
C ASN A 28 -9.75 5.72 -3.42
N LEU A 29 -10.70 4.78 -3.48
CA LEU A 29 -11.53 4.53 -4.66
C LEU A 29 -12.42 5.72 -5.07
N GLU A 30 -12.69 6.67 -4.18
CA GLU A 30 -13.44 7.89 -4.49
C GLU A 30 -12.60 8.91 -5.27
N THR A 31 -11.30 8.94 -5.00
CA THR A 31 -10.38 9.94 -5.58
C THR A 31 -9.36 9.31 -6.54
N PHE A 32 -9.38 7.99 -6.71
CA PHE A 32 -8.39 7.29 -7.51
C PHE A 32 -8.58 7.61 -8.99
N LYS A 33 -7.64 8.36 -9.55
CA LYS A 33 -7.63 8.78 -10.96
C LYS A 33 -6.59 8.00 -11.76
N GLU A 34 -6.80 7.97 -13.08
CA GLU A 34 -5.85 7.36 -14.04
C GLU A 34 -4.41 7.89 -13.89
N GLU A 35 -4.23 9.17 -13.57
CA GLU A 35 -2.92 9.80 -13.38
C GLU A 35 -2.14 9.24 -12.17
N GLN A 36 -2.83 8.66 -11.19
CA GLN A 36 -2.19 8.02 -10.02
C GLN A 36 -1.70 6.60 -10.33
N ARG A 37 -1.90 6.11 -11.56
CA ARG A 37 -1.46 4.79 -11.99
C ARG A 37 0.05 4.68 -12.19
N ASN A 38 0.78 5.79 -12.29
CA ASN A 38 2.25 5.75 -12.37
C ASN A 38 2.97 5.70 -11.02
N ILE A 39 2.23 5.43 -9.94
CA ILE A 39 2.80 5.40 -8.58
C ILE A 39 3.80 4.25 -8.40
N VAL A 40 3.64 3.15 -9.14
CA VAL A 40 4.60 2.02 -9.14
C VAL A 40 5.97 2.48 -9.63
N GLU A 41 6.04 3.10 -10.81
CA GLU A 41 7.31 3.61 -11.34
C GLU A 41 7.94 4.63 -10.39
N GLN A 42 7.15 5.56 -9.86
CA GLN A 42 7.66 6.59 -8.94
C GLN A 42 8.20 6.03 -7.62
N ILE A 43 7.53 5.01 -7.05
CA ILE A 43 8.01 4.32 -5.84
C ILE A 43 9.30 3.57 -6.14
N HIS A 44 9.35 2.87 -7.28
CA HIS A 44 10.53 2.14 -7.72
C HIS A 44 11.73 3.07 -7.92
N GLU A 45 11.56 4.18 -8.65
CA GLU A 45 12.64 5.15 -8.93
C GLU A 45 13.23 5.76 -7.65
N ASN A 46 12.40 5.98 -6.62
CA ASN A 46 12.83 6.69 -5.42
C ASN A 46 13.37 5.79 -4.30
N PHE A 47 12.88 4.55 -4.20
CA PHE A 47 13.17 3.62 -3.09
C PHE A 47 13.69 2.26 -3.54
N GLY A 48 13.82 2.05 -4.85
CA GLY A 48 14.23 0.76 -5.42
C GLY A 48 13.13 -0.30 -5.29
N ALA A 49 13.28 -1.40 -6.03
CA ALA A 49 12.30 -2.47 -6.06
C ALA A 49 12.07 -3.17 -4.71
N GLN A 50 13.00 -3.00 -3.75
CA GLN A 50 12.92 -3.67 -2.45
C GLN A 50 11.78 -3.15 -1.58
N VAL A 51 11.40 -1.87 -1.71
CA VAL A 51 10.34 -1.26 -0.90
C VAL A 51 8.99 -1.99 -1.05
N PHE A 52 8.72 -2.54 -2.23
CA PHE A 52 7.47 -3.25 -2.50
C PHE A 52 7.32 -4.51 -1.64
N LYS A 53 8.44 -5.16 -1.27
CA LYS A 53 8.42 -6.33 -0.37
C LYS A 53 7.91 -5.98 1.03
N PHE A 54 8.04 -4.73 1.44
CA PHE A 54 7.57 -4.18 2.71
C PHE A 54 6.25 -3.43 2.56
N THR A 55 5.63 -3.43 1.38
CA THR A 55 4.43 -2.62 1.11
C THR A 55 3.16 -3.46 1.19
N LEU A 56 2.16 -2.93 1.89
CA LEU A 56 0.77 -3.40 1.84
C LEU A 56 -0.06 -2.36 1.07
N VAL A 57 -0.77 -2.80 0.03
CA VAL A 57 -1.72 -1.95 -0.69
C VAL A 57 -3.03 -1.89 0.09
N LEU A 58 -3.35 -0.72 0.65
CA LEU A 58 -4.58 -0.49 1.40
C LEU A 58 -5.62 0.22 0.52
N VAL A 59 -6.62 -0.52 0.05
CA VAL A 59 -7.75 0.05 -0.70
C VAL A 59 -8.79 0.55 0.29
N THR A 60 -9.22 1.78 0.17
CA THR A 60 -10.18 2.43 1.07
C THR A 60 -11.42 2.88 0.31
N ARG A 61 -12.52 3.11 1.03
CA ARG A 61 -13.82 3.48 0.46
C ARG A 61 -14.42 2.39 -0.43
N ARG A 62 -14.21 1.13 -0.06
CA ARG A 62 -14.70 -0.03 -0.83
C ARG A 62 -16.23 -0.01 -1.00
N GLU A 63 -16.98 0.60 -0.10
CA GLU A 63 -18.44 0.80 -0.20
C GLU A 63 -18.88 1.68 -1.39
N LYS A 64 -17.96 2.47 -1.97
CA LYS A 64 -18.24 3.34 -3.13
C LYS A 64 -18.32 2.57 -4.45
N MET A 65 -17.92 1.30 -4.47
CA MET A 65 -18.02 0.44 -5.65
C MET A 65 -19.05 -0.67 -5.42
N SER A 66 -19.84 -0.98 -6.43
CA SER A 66 -20.65 -2.20 -6.47
C SER A 66 -19.77 -3.46 -6.47
N ARG A 67 -20.39 -4.64 -6.28
CA ARG A 67 -19.68 -5.92 -6.40
C ARG A 67 -19.07 -6.11 -7.79
N LYS A 68 -19.79 -5.71 -8.86
CA LYS A 68 -19.32 -5.86 -10.24
C LYS A 68 -18.11 -4.96 -10.53
N GLU A 69 -18.20 -3.69 -10.14
CA GLU A 69 -17.09 -2.73 -10.31
C GLU A 69 -15.84 -3.16 -9.58
N TRP A 70 -16.00 -3.73 -8.38
CA TRP A 70 -14.88 -4.30 -7.64
C TRP A 70 -14.22 -5.48 -8.33
N MET A 71 -15.01 -6.41 -8.87
CA MET A 71 -14.47 -7.54 -9.62
C MET A 71 -13.67 -7.06 -10.83
N LEU A 72 -14.14 -6.00 -11.50
CA LEU A 72 -13.40 -5.37 -12.60
C LEU A 72 -12.12 -4.70 -12.09
N PHE A 73 -12.18 -3.95 -10.99
CA PHE A 73 -11.03 -3.26 -10.40
C PHE A 73 -9.92 -4.25 -9.99
N ILE A 74 -10.24 -5.32 -9.24
CA ILE A 74 -9.22 -6.29 -8.82
C ILE A 74 -8.71 -7.18 -9.95
N SER A 75 -9.41 -7.19 -11.10
CA SER A 75 -8.99 -7.90 -12.30
C SER A 75 -8.29 -6.98 -13.30
N ASP A 76 -8.26 -5.67 -13.06
CA ASP A 76 -7.55 -4.70 -13.89
C ASP A 76 -6.05 -5.01 -13.85
N THR A 77 -5.45 -5.07 -15.04
CA THR A 77 -4.04 -5.44 -15.20
C THR A 77 -3.11 -4.56 -14.39
N LYS A 78 -3.40 -3.26 -14.27
CA LYS A 78 -2.52 -2.33 -13.55
C LYS A 78 -2.61 -2.53 -12.04
N PHE A 79 -3.81 -2.78 -11.52
CA PHE A 79 -3.96 -3.12 -10.09
C PHE A 79 -3.28 -4.45 -9.78
N ARG A 80 -3.45 -5.45 -10.65
CA ARG A 80 -2.77 -6.75 -10.52
C ARG A 80 -1.25 -6.64 -10.56
N GLU A 81 -0.73 -5.81 -11.46
CA GLU A 81 0.70 -5.53 -11.55
C GLU A 81 1.21 -4.83 -10.29
N LEU A 82 0.53 -3.80 -9.78
CA LEU A 82 0.91 -3.16 -8.53
C LEU A 82 0.95 -4.16 -7.35
N VAL A 83 -0.09 -4.97 -7.23
CA VAL A 83 -0.23 -5.92 -6.12
C VAL A 83 0.79 -7.07 -6.25
N SER A 84 1.15 -7.48 -7.46
CA SER A 84 2.18 -8.52 -7.66
C SER A 84 3.58 -8.06 -7.23
N HIS A 85 3.93 -6.79 -7.47
CA HIS A 85 5.16 -6.19 -6.93
C HIS A 85 5.17 -6.25 -5.39
N CYS A 86 4.00 -6.10 -4.77
CA CYS A 86 3.80 -6.15 -3.33
C CYS A 86 3.64 -7.59 -2.77
N ARG A 87 4.02 -8.65 -3.50
CA ARG A 87 3.83 -10.06 -3.10
C ARG A 87 2.37 -10.41 -2.78
N ASP A 88 1.45 -9.87 -3.56
CA ASP A 88 0.01 -10.02 -3.38
C ASP A 88 -0.54 -9.46 -2.06
N ASN A 89 0.24 -8.63 -1.36
CA ASN A 89 -0.19 -7.96 -0.14
C ASN A 89 -1.11 -6.78 -0.45
N TYR A 90 -2.41 -7.02 -0.36
CA TYR A 90 -3.41 -5.94 -0.32
C TYR A 90 -4.51 -6.22 0.70
N HIS A 91 -5.16 -5.16 1.17
CA HIS A 91 -6.31 -5.23 2.05
C HIS A 91 -7.30 -4.13 1.67
N ALA A 92 -8.59 -4.43 1.68
CA ALA A 92 -9.64 -3.48 1.29
C ALA A 92 -10.53 -3.18 2.49
N ILE A 93 -10.70 -1.90 2.82
CA ILE A 93 -11.55 -1.43 3.91
C ILE A 93 -12.70 -0.57 3.39
N ASN A 94 -13.87 -0.76 3.99
CA ASN A 94 -15.00 0.14 3.85
C ASN A 94 -14.81 1.40 4.72
N SER A 95 -15.70 2.38 4.58
CA SER A 95 -15.70 3.64 5.33
C SER A 95 -15.53 3.44 6.84
N LYS A 96 -15.11 4.51 7.53
CA LYS A 96 -14.93 4.58 8.99
C LYS A 96 -16.05 3.93 9.83
N ASN A 97 -17.28 3.88 9.32
CA ASN A 97 -18.43 3.37 10.06
C ASN A 97 -18.54 1.83 10.08
N GLU A 98 -17.78 1.11 9.24
CA GLU A 98 -17.78 -0.37 9.17
C GLU A 98 -16.42 -0.98 9.56
N ILE A 99 -15.47 -0.16 10.00
CA ILE A 99 -14.20 -0.63 10.57
C ILE A 99 -14.51 -1.23 11.95
N ASN A 100 -14.77 -2.53 11.97
CA ASN A 100 -14.92 -3.30 13.20
C ASN A 100 -13.59 -3.94 13.60
N ARG A 101 -13.56 -4.55 14.80
CA ARG A 101 -12.35 -5.19 15.33
C ARG A 101 -11.80 -6.25 14.39
N THR A 102 -12.66 -7.05 13.75
CA THR A 102 -12.25 -8.11 12.82
C THR A 102 -11.47 -7.56 11.63
N HIS A 103 -11.96 -6.50 10.97
CA HIS A 103 -11.24 -5.89 9.86
C HIS A 103 -9.87 -5.34 10.26
N ILE A 104 -9.77 -4.72 11.44
CA ILE A 104 -8.48 -4.25 11.97
C ILE A 104 -7.55 -5.41 12.30
N THR A 105 -8.09 -6.49 12.88
CA THR A 105 -7.31 -7.71 13.17
C THR A 105 -6.73 -8.30 11.89
N GLU A 106 -7.53 -8.47 10.84
CA GLU A 106 -7.05 -9.00 9.55
C GLU A 106 -5.97 -8.10 8.90
N LEU A 107 -6.11 -6.78 9.04
CA LEU A 107 -5.08 -5.83 8.57
C LEU A 107 -3.77 -6.01 9.35
N LEU A 108 -3.85 -6.11 10.68
CA LEU A 108 -2.68 -6.30 11.53
C LEU A 108 -2.01 -7.66 11.31
N GLU A 109 -2.78 -8.73 11.10
CA GLU A 109 -2.24 -10.05 10.76
C GLU A 109 -1.43 -10.02 9.47
N LYS A 110 -1.92 -9.33 8.43
CA LYS A 110 -1.16 -9.12 7.18
C LYS A 110 0.12 -8.31 7.40
N ILE A 111 0.07 -7.29 8.25
CA ILE A 111 1.25 -6.50 8.61
C ILE A 111 2.29 -7.40 9.30
N ASP A 112 1.86 -8.22 10.26
CA ASP A 112 2.74 -9.18 10.96
C ASP A 112 3.35 -10.21 10.00
N GLU A 113 2.60 -10.68 9.01
CA GLU A 113 3.11 -11.55 7.95
C GLU A 113 4.19 -10.87 7.12
N ILE A 114 3.99 -9.61 6.69
CA ILE A 114 5.01 -8.85 5.94
C ILE A 114 6.29 -8.71 6.77
N ILE A 115 6.18 -8.39 8.05
CA ILE A 115 7.32 -8.21 8.95
C ILE A 115 8.12 -9.52 9.10
N LYS A 116 7.42 -10.64 9.30
CA LYS A 116 8.04 -11.98 9.42
C LYS A 116 8.80 -12.38 8.16
N HIS A 117 8.28 -12.05 6.97
CA HIS A 117 8.92 -12.40 5.71
C HIS A 117 10.13 -11.54 5.33
N ASN A 118 10.32 -10.38 5.98
CA ASN A 118 11.35 -9.42 5.59
C ASN A 118 12.39 -9.11 6.68
N ASN A 119 12.54 -9.98 7.68
CA ASN A 119 13.56 -9.86 8.73
C ASN A 119 13.52 -8.49 9.46
N GLN A 120 12.30 -8.05 9.82
CA GLN A 120 11.97 -6.89 10.65
C GLN A 120 11.74 -5.55 9.93
N HIS A 121 12.74 -4.91 9.32
CA HIS A 121 12.60 -3.53 8.83
C HIS A 121 13.25 -3.28 7.46
N TYR A 122 12.76 -2.25 6.79
CA TYR A 122 13.31 -1.80 5.51
C TYR A 122 14.59 -0.99 5.71
N GLU A 123 15.65 -1.38 5.02
CA GLU A 123 16.91 -0.63 4.91
C GLU A 123 17.06 -0.12 3.47
N LYS A 124 17.23 1.19 3.31
CA LYS A 124 17.59 1.77 2.01
C LYS A 124 19.07 1.51 1.76
N ILE A 125 19.39 0.60 0.84
CA ILE A 125 20.75 0.33 0.35
C ILE A 125 21.25 1.51 -0.48
#